data_AF-G1K023-F1
#
_entry.id   AF-G1K023-F1
#
_cell.length_a   1.000
_cell.length_b   1.000
_cell.length_c   1.000
_cell.angle_alpha   90.00
_cell.angle_beta   90.00
_cell.angle_gamma   90.00
#
_symmetry.space_group_name_H-M   'P 1'
#
loop_
_entity.id
_entity.type
_entity.pdbx_description
1 polymer ?
#
loop_
_entity_poly.entity_id
_entity_poly.type
_entity_poly.pdbx_seq_one_letter_code
_entity_poly.pdbx_strand_id
1 'polypeptide(L)'
;NSDSTAIDLFGSSNCIYSLVVGDSSFEASYAGTFGEFAGYNVAAYLSEFGCIFSPPRLWTEVDSIFSSQMSPVWSGGVAFSYFPASSAQGQFGMVTISSDGTTVTTSDDFDRLKTHYNGASGPNSPSEGSSTSNYPSCPTVNSSFVASTTLPPTPNESACDCVL
;
A
#
# COMPACT_ATOMS: atom_id res chain seq x y z
N ASN A 1 -2.33 23.85 -6.12
CA ASN A 1 -3.04 22.65 -5.64
C ASN A 1 -3.93 23.02 -4.47
N SER A 2 -5.08 22.38 -4.36
CA SER A 2 -6.07 22.58 -3.30
C SER A 2 -6.63 21.23 -2.88
N ASP A 3 -7.37 21.24 -1.78
CA ASP A 3 -8.11 20.08 -1.27
C ASP A 3 -8.96 19.42 -2.35
N SER A 4 -9.70 20.22 -3.13
CA SER A 4 -10.58 19.76 -4.20
C SER A 4 -9.90 19.03 -5.38
N THR A 5 -8.58 19.09 -5.48
CA THR A 5 -7.81 18.47 -6.58
C THR A 5 -6.63 17.64 -6.10
N ALA A 6 -6.49 17.45 -4.79
CA ALA A 6 -5.48 16.60 -4.19
C ALA A 6 -6.10 15.24 -3.83
N ILE A 7 -5.24 14.25 -3.62
CA ILE A 7 -5.67 12.96 -3.06
C ILE A 7 -5.86 13.08 -1.54
N ASP A 8 -6.78 12.30 -0.98
CA ASP A 8 -7.02 12.25 0.47
C ASP A 8 -6.10 11.24 1.18
N LEU A 9 -5.72 10.17 0.48
CA LEU A 9 -4.89 9.07 0.96
C LEU A 9 -3.97 8.59 -0.15
N PHE A 10 -2.75 8.19 0.19
CA PHE A 10 -1.82 7.58 -0.75
C PHE A 10 -1.63 6.10 -0.44
N GLY A 11 -2.10 5.24 -1.36
CA GLY A 11 -1.87 3.80 -1.30
C GLY A 11 -0.70 3.42 -2.19
N SER A 12 0.34 2.85 -1.61
CA SER A 12 1.47 2.29 -2.36
C SER A 12 1.37 0.77 -2.41
N SER A 13 1.24 0.18 -3.60
CA SER A 13 1.42 -1.26 -3.77
C SER A 13 2.91 -1.52 -3.92
N ASN A 14 3.53 -2.08 -2.88
CA ASN A 14 4.97 -2.31 -2.85
C ASN A 14 5.27 -3.75 -2.49
N CYS A 15 5.74 -4.50 -3.48
CA CYS A 15 6.37 -5.79 -3.27
C CYS A 15 7.87 -5.68 -2.91
N ILE A 16 8.35 -4.49 -2.55
CA ILE A 16 9.76 -4.27 -2.18
C ILE A 16 10.05 -4.75 -0.76
N TYR A 17 9.03 -4.98 0.06
CA TYR A 17 9.21 -5.35 1.46
C TYR A 17 9.90 -6.71 1.67
N SER A 18 9.84 -7.61 0.68
CA SER A 18 10.61 -8.86 0.71
C SER A 18 12.13 -8.67 0.59
N LEU A 19 12.64 -7.48 0.23
CA LEU A 19 14.08 -7.20 0.22
C LEU A 19 14.67 -6.99 1.63
N VAL A 20 13.83 -6.89 2.66
CA VAL A 20 14.27 -7.04 4.07
C VAL A 20 14.67 -8.49 4.37
N VAL A 21 14.33 -9.44 3.47
CA VAL A 21 14.72 -10.85 3.56
C VAL A 21 15.78 -11.16 2.49
N GLY A 22 17.04 -10.86 2.82
CA GLY A 22 18.21 -11.22 2.02
C GLY A 22 19.08 -10.02 1.67
N ASP A 23 20.16 -9.82 2.45
CA ASP A 23 21.27 -8.88 2.24
C ASP A 23 20.99 -7.36 2.30
N SER A 24 19.74 -6.89 2.43
CA SER A 24 19.45 -5.47 2.71
C SER A 24 18.91 -5.26 4.12
N SER A 25 19.49 -4.33 4.89
CA SER A 25 18.98 -3.97 6.20
C SER A 25 17.70 -3.14 6.06
N PHE A 26 16.84 -3.18 7.08
CA PHE A 26 15.71 -2.25 7.23
C PHE A 26 16.12 -0.81 6.88
N GLU A 27 17.29 -0.38 7.35
CA GLU A 27 17.83 0.96 7.12
C GLU A 27 18.11 1.28 5.64
N ALA A 28 18.58 0.32 4.85
CA ALA A 28 18.80 0.52 3.41
C ALA A 28 17.47 0.68 2.65
N SER A 29 16.45 -0.11 3.03
CA SER A 29 15.11 0.00 2.46
C SER A 29 14.39 1.29 2.91
N TYR A 30 14.59 1.69 4.18
CA TYR A 30 14.01 2.90 4.77
C TYR A 30 14.58 4.18 4.16
N ALA A 31 15.91 4.27 4.05
CA ALA A 31 16.60 5.42 3.50
C ALA A 31 16.31 5.66 2.01
N GLY A 32 15.93 4.61 1.26
CA GLY A 32 15.65 4.71 -0.18
C GLY A 32 14.25 5.23 -0.49
N THR A 33 13.20 4.54 0.00
CA THR A 33 11.82 4.78 -0.48
C THR A 33 10.88 5.22 0.63
N PHE A 34 11.03 4.69 1.85
CA PHE A 34 10.07 4.99 2.92
C PHE A 34 10.26 6.40 3.49
N GLY A 35 11.50 6.90 3.55
CA GLY A 35 11.80 8.26 3.95
C GLY A 35 11.33 9.33 2.95
N GLU A 36 11.14 9.00 1.67
CA GLU A 36 10.69 9.98 0.66
C GLU A 36 9.26 10.47 0.91
N PHE A 37 8.45 9.67 1.61
CA PHE A 37 7.09 10.03 2.02
C PHE A 37 7.05 10.82 3.33
N ALA A 38 8.19 11.05 3.98
CA ALA A 38 8.24 11.87 5.18
C ALA A 38 7.85 13.32 4.85
N GLY A 39 6.86 13.86 5.56
CA GLY A 39 6.34 15.20 5.30
C GLY A 39 5.32 15.29 4.16
N TYR A 40 4.87 14.16 3.62
CA TYR A 40 3.70 14.15 2.75
C TYR A 40 2.46 14.62 3.53
N ASN A 41 1.62 15.42 2.90
CA ASN A 41 0.55 16.15 3.60
C ASN A 41 -0.69 15.28 3.89
N VAL A 42 -0.71 14.04 3.39
CA VAL A 42 -1.77 13.06 3.59
C VAL A 42 -1.20 11.72 4.07
N ALA A 43 -2.05 10.90 4.68
CA ALA A 43 -1.65 9.59 5.18
C ALA A 43 -1.25 8.67 4.02
N ALA A 44 -0.06 8.10 4.13
CA ALA A 44 0.46 7.07 3.22
C ALA A 44 0.36 5.70 3.89
N TYR A 45 -0.07 4.69 3.15
CA TYR A 45 -0.14 3.31 3.63
C TYR A 45 0.25 2.34 2.51
N LEU A 46 0.63 1.12 2.87
CA LEU A 46 0.85 0.07 1.89
C LEU A 46 -0.49 -0.52 1.47
N SER A 47 -0.97 -0.15 0.29
CA SER A 47 -2.24 -0.66 -0.22
C SER A 47 -2.19 -2.17 -0.46
N GLU A 48 -1.01 -2.71 -0.74
CA GLU A 48 -0.74 -4.14 -0.84
C GLU A 48 0.70 -4.45 -0.38
N PHE A 49 0.87 -5.54 0.38
CA PHE A 49 2.17 -6.16 0.68
C PHE A 49 2.03 -7.70 0.77
N GLY A 50 3.16 -8.41 0.84
CA GLY A 50 3.17 -9.88 0.96
C GLY A 50 3.63 -10.62 -0.29
N CYS A 51 4.88 -10.37 -0.68
CA CYS A 51 5.46 -10.90 -1.92
C CYS A 51 5.59 -12.41 -1.94
N ILE A 52 5.54 -12.97 -3.15
CA ILE A 52 5.66 -14.41 -3.39
C ILE A 52 7.00 -14.81 -4.07
N PHE A 53 7.97 -13.89 -4.16
CA PHE A 53 9.24 -14.16 -4.85
C PHE A 53 10.09 -15.25 -4.18
N SER A 54 9.95 -15.43 -2.86
CA SER A 54 10.65 -16.45 -2.08
C SER A 54 9.66 -17.14 -1.13
N PRO A 55 8.89 -18.13 -1.62
CA PRO A 55 7.96 -18.87 -0.76
C PRO A 55 8.74 -19.80 0.20
N PRO A 56 8.23 -20.06 1.42
CA PRO A 56 6.97 -19.54 1.97
C PRO A 56 7.08 -18.07 2.36
N ARG A 57 5.96 -17.33 2.28
CA ARG A 57 5.93 -15.96 2.80
C ARG A 57 6.08 -15.99 4.31
N LEU A 58 7.09 -15.28 4.80
CA LEU A 58 7.42 -15.26 6.23
C LEU A 58 6.67 -14.16 6.98
N TRP A 59 6.21 -13.11 6.29
CA TRP A 59 5.47 -11.98 6.86
C TRP A 59 6.25 -11.13 7.88
N THR A 60 7.58 -11.26 7.91
CA THR A 60 8.46 -10.44 8.75
C THR A 60 8.37 -8.95 8.44
N GLU A 61 7.88 -8.57 7.26
CA GLU A 61 7.59 -7.19 6.90
C GLU A 61 6.56 -6.53 7.81
N VAL A 62 5.61 -7.30 8.38
CA VAL A 62 4.59 -6.77 9.29
C VAL A 62 5.25 -6.11 10.50
N ASP A 63 6.26 -6.75 11.08
CA ASP A 63 6.97 -6.22 12.25
C ASP A 63 7.62 -4.86 11.95
N SER A 64 8.09 -4.69 10.72
CA SER A 64 8.70 -3.44 10.26
C SER A 64 7.65 -2.37 9.93
N ILE A 65 6.56 -2.74 9.25
CA ILE A 65 5.42 -1.86 8.92
C ILE A 65 4.84 -1.21 10.17
N PHE A 66 4.67 -2.00 11.24
CA PHE A 66 4.15 -1.54 12.52
C PHE A 66 5.25 -1.17 13.52
N SER A 67 6.49 -0.97 13.08
CA SER A 67 7.57 -0.54 13.98
C SER A 67 7.46 0.96 14.32
N SER A 68 8.14 1.37 15.39
CA SER A 68 8.33 2.81 15.72
C SER A 68 9.17 3.56 14.68
N GLN A 69 9.91 2.85 13.83
CA GLN A 69 10.72 3.46 12.77
C GLN A 69 9.86 3.82 11.55
N MET A 70 8.83 3.02 11.23
CA MET A 70 7.96 3.28 10.08
C MET A 70 6.69 4.07 10.38
N SER A 71 6.09 3.84 11.54
CA SER A 71 4.83 4.49 11.94
C SER A 71 4.84 6.03 11.83
N PRO A 72 5.95 6.77 12.02
CA PRO A 72 5.93 8.22 11.80
C PRO A 72 5.60 8.66 10.38
N VAL A 73 5.77 7.78 9.39
CA VAL A 73 5.55 8.08 7.96
C VAL A 73 4.42 7.23 7.36
N TRP A 74 4.32 5.96 7.75
CA TRP A 74 3.38 4.99 7.17
C TRP A 74 2.30 4.58 8.15
N SER A 75 1.06 4.60 7.67
CA SER A 75 -0.15 4.28 8.41
C SER A 75 -0.52 2.79 8.34
N GLY A 76 0.47 1.91 8.30
CA GLY A 76 0.27 0.46 8.17
C GLY A 76 0.13 -0.04 6.73
N GLY A 77 -0.58 -1.15 6.54
CA GLY A 77 -0.78 -1.74 5.23
C GLY A 77 -1.78 -2.88 5.18
N VAL A 78 -2.09 -3.35 3.97
CA VAL A 78 -3.02 -4.46 3.71
C VAL A 78 -2.29 -5.63 3.05
N ALA A 79 -2.33 -6.80 3.70
CA ALA A 79 -1.73 -8.02 3.17
C ALA A 79 -2.53 -8.54 1.97
N PHE A 80 -1.85 -8.85 0.87
CA PHE A 80 -2.45 -9.35 -0.36
C PHE A 80 -2.12 -10.83 -0.58
N SER A 81 -3.05 -11.77 -0.79
CA SER A 81 -4.51 -11.67 -0.74
C SER A 81 -5.09 -12.75 0.17
N TYR A 82 -6.31 -12.51 0.66
CA TYR A 82 -7.07 -13.50 1.43
C TYR A 82 -7.48 -14.68 0.53
N PHE A 83 -8.24 -14.42 -0.52
CA PHE A 83 -8.68 -15.43 -1.51
C PHE A 83 -7.59 -15.76 -2.53
N PRO A 84 -7.66 -16.92 -3.20
CA PRO A 84 -6.79 -17.26 -4.31
C PRO A 84 -6.83 -16.17 -5.38
N ALA A 85 -5.66 -15.64 -5.72
CA ALA A 85 -5.50 -14.67 -6.80
C ALA A 85 -4.26 -15.05 -7.62
N SER A 86 -4.26 -14.73 -8.91
CA SER A 86 -3.13 -15.02 -9.79
C SER A 86 -2.61 -13.74 -10.42
N SER A 87 -1.29 -13.65 -10.53
CA SER A 87 -0.57 -12.54 -11.17
C SER A 87 0.50 -13.08 -12.10
N ALA A 88 1.18 -12.20 -12.81
CA ALA A 88 2.39 -12.57 -13.57
C ALA A 88 3.51 -13.15 -12.67
N GLN A 89 3.50 -12.83 -11.37
CA GLN A 89 4.50 -13.26 -10.39
C GLN A 89 4.15 -14.62 -9.75
N GLY A 90 2.94 -15.14 -9.96
CA GLY A 90 2.49 -16.42 -9.40
C GLY A 90 1.14 -16.33 -8.68
N GLN A 91 0.89 -17.34 -7.83
CA GLN A 91 -0.35 -17.49 -7.08
C GLN A 91 -0.23 -16.88 -5.68
N PHE A 92 -1.26 -16.10 -5.32
CA PHE A 92 -1.54 -15.59 -3.99
C PHE A 92 -2.75 -16.31 -3.40
N GLY A 93 -3.08 -15.94 -2.16
CA GLY A 93 -4.22 -16.49 -1.44
C GLY A 93 -3.78 -17.28 -0.23
N MET A 94 -4.45 -17.04 0.88
CA MET A 94 -4.17 -17.69 2.17
C MET A 94 -5.29 -18.65 2.58
N VAL A 95 -6.41 -18.66 1.86
CA VAL A 95 -7.54 -19.55 2.13
C VAL A 95 -7.99 -20.28 0.88
N THR A 96 -8.55 -21.47 1.08
CA THR A 96 -9.30 -22.21 0.06
C THR A 96 -10.76 -22.26 0.47
N ILE A 97 -11.67 -22.02 -0.47
CA ILE A 97 -13.11 -22.20 -0.28
C ILE A 97 -13.51 -23.53 -0.90
N SER A 98 -14.31 -24.33 -0.19
CA SER A 98 -14.89 -25.56 -0.75
C SER A 98 -15.74 -25.27 -1.99
N SER A 99 -15.91 -26.28 -2.85
CA SER A 99 -16.66 -26.14 -4.11
C SER A 99 -18.13 -25.76 -3.93
N ASP A 100 -18.73 -26.07 -2.78
CA ASP A 100 -20.09 -25.70 -2.41
C ASP A 100 -20.18 -24.33 -1.71
N GLY A 101 -19.04 -23.65 -1.48
CA GLY A 101 -18.98 -22.35 -0.84
C GLY A 101 -19.20 -22.34 0.68
N THR A 102 -19.27 -23.50 1.33
CA THR A 102 -19.67 -23.59 2.75
C THR A 102 -18.51 -23.63 3.74
N THR A 103 -17.32 -24.03 3.28
CA THR A 103 -16.15 -24.26 4.14
C THR A 103 -14.99 -23.40 3.70
N VAL A 104 -14.33 -22.75 4.67
CA VAL A 104 -13.08 -22.01 4.48
C VAL A 104 -11.96 -22.75 5.19
N THR A 105 -10.89 -23.06 4.46
CA THR A 105 -9.68 -23.67 5.01
C THR A 105 -8.52 -22.69 4.91
N THR A 106 -7.92 -22.33 6.05
CA THR A 106 -6.74 -21.46 6.12
C THR A 106 -5.46 -22.27 5.87
N SER A 107 -4.48 -21.67 5.20
CA SER A 107 -3.15 -22.26 5.00
C SER A 107 -2.17 -21.85 6.10
N ASP A 108 -1.00 -22.51 6.17
CA ASP A 108 0.09 -22.09 7.06
C ASP A 108 0.51 -20.63 6.84
N ASP A 109 0.25 -20.10 5.64
CA ASP A 109 0.53 -18.71 5.29
C ASP A 109 -0.36 -17.73 6.04
N PHE A 110 -1.64 -18.10 6.20
CA PHE A 110 -2.57 -17.40 7.05
C PHE A 110 -2.10 -17.37 8.51
N ASP A 111 -1.63 -18.51 9.02
CA ASP A 111 -1.22 -18.65 10.42
C ASP A 111 0.05 -17.84 10.72
N ARG A 112 1.00 -17.77 9.78
CA ARG A 112 2.18 -16.89 9.89
C ARG A 112 1.78 -15.41 9.92
N LEU A 113 0.94 -14.97 8.98
CA LEU A 113 0.46 -13.59 8.95
C LEU A 113 -0.29 -13.22 10.25
N LYS A 114 -1.18 -14.10 10.71
CA LYS A 114 -1.90 -13.94 11.98
C LYS A 114 -0.93 -13.78 13.16
N THR A 115 0.14 -14.57 13.19
CA THR A 115 1.15 -14.51 14.25
C THR A 115 1.82 -13.13 14.28
N HIS A 116 2.24 -12.62 13.12
CA HIS A 116 2.86 -11.29 13.04
C HIS A 116 1.89 -10.15 13.39
N TYR A 117 0.65 -10.17 12.89
CA TYR A 117 -0.33 -9.15 13.28
C TYR A 117 -0.66 -9.14 14.77
N ASN A 118 -0.68 -10.31 15.43
CA ASN A 118 -0.86 -10.38 16.88
C ASN A 118 0.35 -9.84 17.67
N GLY A 119 1.55 -9.88 17.09
CA GLY A 119 2.77 -9.32 17.69
C GLY A 119 2.96 -7.84 17.42
N ALA A 120 2.32 -7.29 16.39
CA ALA A 120 2.41 -5.89 16.02
C ALA A 120 1.82 -4.99 17.10
N SER A 121 2.62 -4.05 17.61
CA SER A 121 2.23 -3.13 18.70
C SER A 121 2.67 -1.68 18.43
N GLY A 122 2.79 -1.32 17.15
CA GLY A 122 3.25 -0.01 16.71
C GLY A 122 2.53 1.17 17.36
N PRO A 123 3.22 2.31 17.54
CA PRO A 123 2.61 3.47 18.15
C PRO A 123 1.48 4.01 17.25
N ASN A 124 0.42 4.53 17.87
CA ASN A 124 -0.60 5.32 17.18
C ASN A 124 -0.04 6.73 16.90
N SER A 125 0.87 6.81 15.94
CA SER A 125 1.54 8.03 15.51
C SER A 125 1.59 8.08 13.99
N PRO A 126 1.45 9.26 13.37
CA PRO A 126 1.01 10.51 13.99
C PRO A 126 -0.44 10.40 14.52
N SER A 127 -0.84 11.27 15.45
CA SER A 127 -2.20 11.21 16.01
C SER A 127 -3.26 11.49 14.94
N GLU A 128 -4.47 10.99 15.16
CA GLU A 128 -5.62 11.35 14.34
C GLU A 128 -5.73 12.88 14.18
N GLY A 129 -5.97 13.36 12.95
CA GLY A 129 -6.07 14.79 12.67
C GLY A 129 -4.74 15.53 12.47
N SER A 130 -3.61 14.83 12.40
CA SER A 130 -2.29 15.45 12.11
C SER A 130 -2.09 15.87 10.65
N SER A 131 -3.14 15.84 9.81
CA SER A 131 -3.04 16.25 8.41
C SER A 131 -2.82 17.76 8.29
N THR A 132 -2.14 18.18 7.22
CA THR A 132 -1.88 19.59 6.96
C THR A 132 -2.45 19.99 5.60
N SER A 133 -3.04 21.18 5.52
CA SER A 133 -3.59 21.72 4.27
C SER A 133 -2.52 22.36 3.38
N ASN A 134 -1.28 21.86 3.42
CA ASN A 134 -0.19 22.34 2.59
C ASN A 134 -0.04 21.44 1.37
N TYR A 135 -0.44 21.94 0.20
CA TYR A 135 -0.37 21.18 -1.04
C TYR A 135 0.87 21.60 -1.84
N PRO A 136 1.78 20.68 -2.18
CA PRO A 136 2.99 21.00 -2.94
C PRO A 136 2.63 21.50 -4.35
N SER A 137 3.53 22.23 -5.01
CA SER A 137 3.37 22.56 -6.43
C SER A 137 3.46 21.30 -7.30
N CYS A 138 2.71 21.25 -8.41
CA CYS A 138 2.83 20.16 -9.37
C CYS A 138 4.25 20.13 -10.00
N PRO A 139 4.79 18.94 -10.29
CA PRO A 139 6.06 18.82 -11.03
C PRO A 139 5.96 19.48 -12.41
N THR A 140 7.08 20.07 -12.86
CA THR A 140 7.16 20.68 -14.19
C THR A 140 7.13 19.61 -15.28
N VAL A 141 6.27 19.80 -16.28
CA VAL A 141 6.17 18.93 -17.46
C VAL A 141 7.49 18.92 -18.23
N ASN A 142 7.98 17.73 -18.54
CA ASN A 142 9.19 17.50 -19.34
C ASN A 142 9.08 16.17 -20.12
N SER A 143 10.17 15.74 -20.77
CA SER A 143 10.19 14.50 -21.58
C SER A 143 9.93 13.22 -20.79
N SER A 144 10.16 13.22 -19.48
CA SER A 144 10.00 12.08 -18.57
C SER A 144 8.71 12.18 -17.73
N PHE A 145 8.13 13.36 -17.58
CA PHE A 145 6.88 13.60 -16.85
C PHE A 145 5.94 14.47 -17.68
N VAL A 146 4.92 13.85 -18.28
CA VAL A 146 4.03 14.48 -19.27
C VAL A 146 2.64 14.86 -18.73
N ALA A 147 2.45 14.81 -17.41
CA ALA A 147 1.15 15.07 -16.80
C ALA A 147 0.84 16.58 -16.75
N SER A 148 -0.24 16.99 -17.41
CA SER A 148 -0.76 18.36 -17.37
C SER A 148 -1.29 18.73 -15.98
N THR A 149 -1.14 20.00 -15.60
CA THR A 149 -1.76 20.57 -14.39
C THR A 149 -3.23 20.99 -14.60
N THR A 150 -3.73 20.88 -15.84
CA THR A 150 -5.14 21.12 -16.18
C THR A 150 -5.88 19.79 -16.24
N LEU A 151 -6.81 19.58 -15.30
CA LEU A 151 -7.67 18.41 -15.26
C LEU A 151 -8.79 18.50 -16.31
N PRO A 152 -9.27 17.37 -16.85
CA PRO A 152 -10.48 17.36 -17.68
C PRO A 152 -11.69 17.85 -16.86
N PRO A 153 -12.72 18.42 -17.52
CA PRO A 153 -13.95 18.76 -16.83
C PRO A 153 -14.65 17.50 -16.32
N THR A 154 -15.54 17.67 -15.33
CA THR A 154 -16.46 16.59 -14.92
C THR A 154 -17.25 16.09 -16.13
N PRO A 155 -17.30 14.77 -16.38
CA PRO A 155 -18.09 14.22 -17.48
C PRO A 155 -19.55 14.71 -17.46
N ASN A 156 -20.07 15.10 -18.62
CA ASN A 156 -21.45 15.56 -18.78
C ASN A 156 -22.31 14.45 -19.37
N GLU A 157 -23.08 13.79 -18.51
CA GLU A 157 -23.94 12.66 -18.86
C GLU A 157 -24.94 13.03 -19.96
N SER A 158 -25.63 14.17 -19.84
CA SER A 158 -26.61 14.60 -20.86
C SER A 158 -25.97 14.85 -22.24
N ALA A 159 -24.74 15.33 -22.29
CA ALA A 159 -24.02 15.50 -23.55
C ALA A 159 -23.61 14.15 -24.16
N CYS A 160 -23.19 13.20 -23.33
CA CYS A 160 -22.88 11.83 -23.75
C CYS A 160 -24.12 11.12 -24.30
N ASP A 161 -25.27 11.30 -23.67
CA ASP A 161 -26.52 10.66 -24.11
C ASP A 161 -27.05 11.25 -25.43
N CYS A 162 -26.75 12.52 -25.72
CA CYS A 162 -27.18 13.16 -26.98
C CYS A 162 -26.53 12.58 -28.24
N VAL A 163 -25.42 11.83 -28.11
CA VAL A 163 -24.68 11.26 -29.25
C VAL A 163 -24.87 9.74 -29.41
N LEU A 164 -25.68 9.12 -28.55
CA LEU A 164 -26.14 7.73 -28.68
C LEU A 164 -27.35 7.62 -29.61
#